data_AF-A0A915ZGZ6-F1
#
_entry.id   AF-A0A915ZGZ6-F1
#
_cell.length_a   1.000
_cell.length_b   1.000
_cell.length_c   1.000
_cell.angle_alpha   90.00
_cell.angle_beta   90.00
_cell.angle_gamma   90.00
#
_symmetry.space_group_name_H-M   'P 1'
#
loop_
_entity.id
_entity.type
_entity.pdbx_description
1 polymer ?
#
loop_
_entity_poly.entity_id
_entity_poly.type
_entity_poly.pdbx_seq_one_letter_code
_entity_poly.pdbx_strand_id
1 'polypeptide(L)'
;MVARVFCHDYPNNPYIDALYSIRNVHSRYKVIALGYYPQNIKYTQKSSRSIVQYQIPDGYIIETEAANKAIRCETKYIPVLYTITWKERRAEYSISSERSASGTINAFLKVNF
;
A
#
# COMPACT_ATOMS: atom_id res chain seq x y z
N MET A 1 -10.51 18.13 5.42
CA MET A 1 -10.59 16.66 5.38
C MET A 1 -10.57 16.24 3.92
N VAL A 2 -9.59 15.46 3.47
CA VAL A 2 -9.63 14.91 2.09
C VAL A 2 -10.62 13.76 2.13
N ALA A 3 -11.76 13.89 1.44
CA ALA A 3 -12.71 12.80 1.35
C ALA A 3 -12.11 11.74 0.41
N ARG A 4 -11.85 10.56 0.95
CA ARG A 4 -11.43 9.38 0.20
C ARG A 4 -12.53 8.34 0.34
N VAL A 5 -13.11 7.95 -0.78
CA VAL A 5 -14.13 6.89 -0.83
C VAL A 5 -13.47 5.64 -1.37
N PHE A 6 -13.71 4.51 -0.71
CA PHE A 6 -13.30 3.19 -1.19
C PHE A 6 -14.54 2.46 -1.72
N CYS A 7 -14.47 2.02 -2.97
CA CYS A 7 -15.50 1.22 -3.62
C CYS A 7 -14.95 -0.18 -3.87
N HIS A 8 -15.61 -1.22 -3.34
CA HIS A 8 -15.19 -2.61 -3.55
C HIS A 8 -16.36 -3.59 -3.34
N ASP A 9 -16.26 -4.75 -3.97
CA ASP A 9 -17.12 -5.94 -3.77
C ASP A 9 -16.26 -7.14 -3.31
N TYR A 10 -15.31 -6.88 -2.40
CA TYR A 10 -14.48 -7.91 -1.82
C TYR A 10 -15.30 -8.81 -0.87
N PRO A 11 -15.16 -10.15 -0.91
CA PRO A 11 -14.14 -10.93 -1.62
C PRO A 11 -14.51 -11.39 -3.04
N ASN A 12 -15.72 -11.11 -3.55
CA ASN A 12 -16.16 -11.53 -4.89
C ASN A 12 -15.29 -10.91 -6.00
N ASN A 13 -14.79 -9.70 -5.75
CA ASN A 13 -13.89 -8.97 -6.62
C ASN A 13 -12.62 -8.55 -5.85
N PRO A 14 -11.40 -8.91 -6.31
CA PRO A 14 -10.17 -8.58 -5.62
C PRO A 14 -9.75 -7.12 -5.76
N TYR A 15 -10.47 -6.32 -6.55
CA TYR A 15 -10.13 -4.92 -6.79
C TYR A 15 -10.82 -3.98 -5.80
N ILE A 16 -10.05 -2.99 -5.32
CA ILE A 16 -10.50 -1.89 -4.49
C ILE A 16 -10.16 -0.59 -5.23
N ASP A 17 -11.17 0.23 -5.49
CA ASP A 17 -11.01 1.53 -6.12
C ASP A 17 -11.06 2.62 -5.04
N ALA A 18 -10.02 3.46 -4.99
CA ALA A 18 -9.95 4.63 -4.13
C ALA A 18 -10.15 5.91 -4.95
N LEU A 19 -11.22 6.63 -4.63
CA LEU A 19 -11.59 7.90 -5.23
C LEU A 19 -11.21 9.03 -4.29
N TYR A 20 -10.33 9.92 -4.75
CA TYR A 20 -9.95 11.11 -4.01
C TYR A 20 -10.77 12.30 -4.50
N SER A 21 -11.47 12.99 -3.58
CA SER A 21 -12.28 14.18 -3.92
C SER A 21 -11.46 15.34 -4.48
N ILE A 22 -10.15 15.31 -4.31
CA ILE A 22 -9.21 16.29 -4.85
C ILE A 22 -8.61 15.72 -6.14
N ARG A 23 -8.80 16.45 -7.25
CA ARG A 23 -8.17 16.22 -8.57
C ARG A 23 -8.64 15.00 -9.38
N ASN A 24 -9.80 14.42 -9.09
CA ASN A 24 -10.29 13.21 -9.78
C ASN A 24 -9.22 12.09 -9.86
N VAL A 25 -8.39 11.99 -8.82
CA VAL A 25 -7.36 10.95 -8.77
C VAL A 25 -8.05 9.64 -8.42
N HIS A 26 -7.86 8.66 -9.28
CA HIS A 26 -8.36 7.30 -9.14
C HIS A 26 -7.16 6.38 -8.92
N SER A 27 -7.17 5.64 -7.83
CA SER A 27 -6.16 4.59 -7.58
C SER A 27 -6.87 3.26 -7.45
N ARG A 28 -6.43 2.27 -8.23
CA ARG A 28 -6.96 0.91 -8.19
C ARG A 28 -5.93 -0.01 -7.57
N TYR A 29 -6.38 -0.81 -6.61
CA TYR A 29 -5.57 -1.79 -5.91
C TYR A 29 -6.15 -3.17 -6.14
N LYS A 30 -5.31 -4.15 -6.43
CA LYS A 30 -5.69 -5.56 -6.50
C LYS A 30 -5.14 -6.27 -5.29
N VAL A 31 -6.02 -6.85 -4.47
CA VAL A 31 -5.62 -7.67 -3.33
C VAL A 31 -5.12 -9.02 -3.84
N ILE A 32 -3.88 -9.36 -3.51
CA ILE A 32 -3.25 -10.64 -3.87
C ILE A 32 -3.28 -11.58 -2.68
N ALA A 33 -2.98 -11.07 -1.48
CA ALA A 33 -3.06 -11.84 -0.24
C ALA A 33 -3.47 -10.93 0.91
N LEU A 34 -4.37 -11.43 1.77
CA LEU A 34 -4.77 -10.71 2.99
C LEU A 34 -3.71 -10.79 4.10
N GLY A 35 -2.86 -11.82 4.06
CA GLY A 35 -1.98 -12.13 5.17
C GLY A 35 -2.76 -12.57 6.41
N TYR A 36 -2.18 -12.34 7.59
CA TYR A 36 -2.84 -12.58 8.87
C TYR A 36 -2.53 -11.47 9.87
N TYR A 37 -3.43 -11.24 10.82
CA TYR A 37 -3.21 -10.32 11.93
C TYR A 37 -2.58 -11.06 13.12
N PRO A 38 -1.36 -10.68 13.55
CA PRO A 38 -0.73 -11.30 14.71
C PRO A 38 -1.44 -10.94 16.02
N GLN A 39 -1.34 -11.82 17.02
CA GLN A 39 -2.01 -11.66 18.31
C GLN A 39 -1.62 -10.36 19.04
N ASN A 40 -0.33 -10.02 19.03
CA ASN A 40 0.14 -8.71 19.49
C ASN A 40 -0.07 -7.74 18.34
N ILE A 41 -1.12 -6.92 18.33
CA ILE A 41 -1.46 -6.06 17.20
C ILE A 41 -0.60 -4.78 17.21
N LYS A 42 0.07 -4.46 16.10
CA LYS A 42 0.63 -3.11 15.83
C LYS A 42 -0.23 -2.36 14.84
N TYR A 43 -0.15 -1.04 14.90
CA TYR A 43 -0.96 -0.14 14.09
C TYR A 43 -0.10 0.77 13.22
N THR A 44 -0.64 1.20 12.08
CA THR A 44 -0.03 2.24 11.24
C THR A 44 0.16 3.54 12.03
N GLN A 45 1.19 4.32 11.72
CA GLN A 45 1.40 5.62 12.35
C GLN A 45 0.22 6.58 12.11
N LYS A 46 -0.16 7.36 13.13
CA LYS A 46 -1.12 8.46 12.95
C LYS A 46 -0.52 9.53 12.05
N SER A 47 -1.35 10.17 11.23
CA SER A 47 -0.94 11.34 10.46
C SER A 47 -1.86 12.52 10.75
N SER A 48 -1.37 13.74 10.57
CA SER A 48 -2.21 14.94 10.66
C SER A 48 -3.33 14.97 9.59
N ARG A 49 -3.19 14.16 8.52
CA ARG A 49 -4.16 14.06 7.42
C ARG A 49 -5.24 12.99 7.65
N SER A 50 -5.01 12.04 8.55
CA SER A 50 -5.94 10.96 8.90
C SER A 50 -5.69 10.49 10.32
N ILE A 51 -6.71 10.62 11.16
CA ILE A 51 -6.71 10.18 12.56
C ILE A 51 -6.87 8.65 12.64
N VAL A 52 -7.49 8.02 11.63
CA VAL A 52 -7.71 6.58 11.56
C VAL A 52 -6.37 5.85 11.43
N GLN A 53 -6.14 4.89 12.32
CA GLN A 53 -5.05 3.93 12.24
C GLN A 53 -5.60 2.55 11.85
N TYR A 54 -4.82 1.81 11.07
CA TYR A 54 -5.17 0.46 10.65
C TYR A 54 -4.23 -0.53 11.31
N GLN A 55 -4.74 -1.73 11.60
CA GLN A 55 -3.91 -2.84 12.05
C GLN A 55 -2.95 -3.25 10.94
N ILE A 56 -1.73 -3.64 11.30
CA ILE A 56 -0.71 -4.08 10.34
C ILE A 56 -0.74 -5.61 10.27
N PRO A 57 -1.20 -6.19 9.15
CA PRO A 57 -1.10 -7.64 8.92
C PRO A 57 0.33 -8.06 8.54
N ASP A 58 0.66 -9.32 8.76
CA ASP A 58 1.84 -9.98 8.19
C ASP A 58 1.47 -10.67 6.88
N GLY A 59 2.26 -10.46 5.82
CA GLY A 59 2.04 -11.09 4.51
C GLY A 59 0.88 -10.51 3.71
N TYR A 60 0.44 -9.28 3.99
CA TYR A 60 -0.54 -8.59 3.14
C TYR A 60 0.14 -8.11 1.87
N ILE A 61 -0.43 -8.48 0.72
CA ILE A 61 0.14 -8.20 -0.59
C ILE A 61 -0.94 -7.59 -1.48
N ILE A 62 -0.60 -6.46 -2.11
CA ILE A 62 -1.42 -5.83 -3.14
C ILE A 62 -0.59 -5.50 -4.37
N GLU A 63 -1.26 -5.41 -5.51
CA GLU A 63 -0.72 -4.83 -6.74
C GLU A 63 -1.44 -3.53 -7.05
N THR A 64 -0.70 -2.54 -7.55
CA THR A 64 -1.25 -1.26 -8.00
C THR A 64 -0.31 -0.61 -9.01
N GLU A 65 -0.67 0.56 -9.51
CA GLU A 65 0.14 1.34 -10.44
C GLU A 65 0.62 2.64 -9.77
N ALA A 66 1.91 2.91 -9.89
CA ALA A 66 2.51 4.18 -9.52
C ALA A 66 3.69 4.47 -10.44
N ALA A 67 3.92 5.74 -10.80
CA ALA A 67 5.00 6.13 -11.72
C ALA A 67 4.96 5.39 -13.07
N ASN A 68 3.77 5.11 -13.62
CA ASN A 68 3.56 4.30 -14.82
C ASN A 68 4.19 2.89 -14.73
N LYS A 69 4.32 2.36 -13.51
CA LYS A 69 4.87 1.03 -13.22
C LYS A 69 3.87 0.25 -12.39
N ALA A 70 3.69 -1.02 -12.75
CA ALA A 70 3.01 -1.98 -11.89
C ALA A 70 3.92 -2.28 -10.70
N ILE A 71 3.42 -2.04 -9.50
CA ILE A 71 4.13 -2.26 -8.25
C ILE A 71 3.40 -3.28 -7.38
N ARG A 72 4.16 -4.11 -6.68
CA ARG A 72 3.69 -4.99 -5.63
C ARG A 72 4.07 -4.40 -4.29
N CYS A 73 3.10 -4.19 -3.42
CA CYS A 73 3.30 -3.72 -2.06
C CYS A 73 3.09 -4.89 -1.09
N GLU A 74 4.00 -5.04 -0.13
CA GLU A 74 3.95 -6.12 0.86
C GLU A 74 4.21 -5.60 2.27
N THR A 75 3.54 -6.16 3.27
CA THR A 75 3.83 -5.93 4.69
C THR A 75 4.44 -7.15 5.34
N LYS A 76 5.52 -6.95 6.10
CA LYS A 76 6.05 -7.90 7.08
C LYS A 76 5.86 -7.31 8.47
N TYR A 77 5.58 -8.14 9.46
CA TYR A 77 5.24 -7.70 10.81
C TYR A 77 6.42 -7.74 11.79
N ILE A 78 7.40 -8.63 11.57
CA ILE A 78 8.58 -8.81 12.44
C ILE A 78 9.88 -8.81 11.61
N PRO A 79 10.68 -7.72 11.67
CA PRO A 79 10.26 -6.37 12.10
C PRO A 79 9.15 -5.84 11.19
N VAL A 80 8.45 -4.78 11.62
CA VAL A 80 7.45 -4.12 10.74
C VAL A 80 8.21 -3.56 9.54
N LEU A 81 7.87 -4.03 8.35
CA LEU A 81 8.52 -3.63 7.10
C LEU A 81 7.45 -3.46 6.03
N TYR A 82 7.52 -2.34 5.32
CA TYR A 82 6.71 -2.07 4.14
C TYR A 82 7.64 -2.16 2.94
N THR A 83 7.32 -3.02 1.98
CA THR A 83 8.17 -3.26 0.80
C THR A 83 7.38 -2.94 -0.45
N ILE A 84 8.01 -2.23 -1.38
CA ILE A 84 7.53 -2.04 -2.75
C ILE A 84 8.50 -2.76 -3.66
N THR A 85 7.98 -3.65 -4.49
CA THR A 85 8.73 -4.37 -5.51
C THR A 85 8.17 -4.01 -6.89
N TRP A 86 9.04 -3.77 -7.85
CA TRP A 86 8.64 -3.50 -9.24
C TRP A 86 9.61 -4.14 -10.21
N LYS A 87 9.12 -4.41 -11.42
CA LYS A 87 9.94 -4.98 -12.50
C LYS A 87 10.21 -3.94 -13.55
N GLU A 88 11.43 -3.94 -14.07
CA GLU A 88 11.83 -3.13 -15.20
C GLU A 88 12.68 -3.99 -16.14
N ARG A 89 12.12 -4.23 -17.34
CA ARG A 89 12.66 -5.19 -18.31
C ARG A 89 12.79 -6.60 -17.68
N ARG A 90 14.01 -7.09 -17.50
CA ARG A 90 14.33 -8.40 -16.92
C ARG A 90 14.79 -8.32 -15.46
N ALA A 91 14.88 -7.11 -14.90
CA ALA A 91 15.33 -6.90 -13.52
C ALA A 91 14.15 -6.62 -12.59
N GLU A 92 14.29 -7.06 -11.35
CA GLU A 92 13.36 -6.78 -10.26
C GLU A 92 14.07 -5.90 -9.23
N TYR A 93 13.38 -4.86 -8.79
CA TYR A 93 13.86 -3.86 -7.85
C TYR A 93 12.94 -3.82 -6.65
N SER A 94 13.49 -3.48 -5.49
CA SER A 94 12.71 -3.30 -4.28
C SER A 94 13.22 -2.15 -3.42
N ILE A 95 12.30 -1.51 -2.70
CA ILE A 95 12.56 -0.53 -1.65
C ILE A 95 11.72 -0.93 -0.44
N SER A 96 12.33 -0.87 0.73
CA SER A 96 11.66 -1.19 1.99
C SER A 96 11.84 -0.09 3.04
N SER A 97 10.85 0.06 3.92
CA SER A 97 10.94 0.96 5.08
C SER A 97 10.33 0.31 6.31
N GLU A 98 10.99 0.45 7.46
CA GLU A 98 10.42 0.07 8.76
C GLU A 98 9.52 1.15 9.36
N ARG A 99 9.54 2.37 8.78
CA ARG A 99 8.82 3.52 9.34
C ARG A 99 7.37 3.55 8.89
N SER A 100 7.11 3.59 7.59
CA SER A 100 5.74 3.69 7.06
C SER A 100 5.60 3.34 5.59
N ALA A 101 4.40 2.92 5.19
CA ALA A 101 4.02 2.75 3.79
C ALA A 101 4.18 4.06 2.98
N SER A 102 3.78 5.21 3.56
CA SER A 102 3.95 6.52 2.92
C SER A 102 5.41 6.90 2.71
N GLY A 103 6.30 6.56 3.65
CA GLY A 103 7.74 6.73 3.47
C GLY A 103 8.28 5.89 2.32
N THR A 104 7.81 4.63 2.23
CA THR A 104 8.23 3.68 1.19
C THR A 104 7.82 4.15 -0.20
N ILE A 105 6.56 4.57 -0.39
CA ILE A 105 6.12 5.09 -1.70
C ILE A 105 6.84 6.39 -2.08
N ASN A 106 7.12 7.28 -1.13
CA ASN A 106 7.89 8.49 -1.42
C ASN A 106 9.33 8.17 -1.85
N ALA A 107 9.97 7.16 -1.26
CA ALA A 107 11.29 6.70 -1.67
C ALA A 107 11.25 6.07 -3.08
N PHE A 108 10.24 5.24 -3.37
CA PHE A 108 9.99 4.71 -4.71
C PHE A 108 9.79 5.82 -5.75
N LEU A 109 8.97 6.84 -5.45
CA LEU A 109 8.72 7.93 -6.38
C LEU A 109 9.99 8.73 -6.66
N LYS A 110 10.82 9.01 -5.67
CA LYS A 110 12.09 9.75 -5.83
C LYS A 110 13.13 9.08 -6.74
N VAL A 111 13.04 7.77 -6.93
CA VAL A 111 13.98 7.05 -7.82
C VAL A 111 13.38 6.78 -9.20
N ASN A 112 12.08 7.08 -9.40
CA ASN A 112 11.35 6.87 -10.65
C ASN A 112 10.75 8.17 -11.24
N PHE A 113 10.96 9.32 -10.59
CA PHE A 113 10.62 10.69 -11.01
C PHE A 113 11.77 11.64 -10.66
#